data_AF-A0A7L3FLH1-F1
#
_entry.id   AF-A0A7L3FLH1-F1
#
_cell.length_a   1.000
_cell.length_b   1.000
_cell.length_c   1.000
_cell.angle_alpha   90.00
_cell.angle_beta   90.00
_cell.angle_gamma   90.00
#
_symmetry.space_group_name_H-M   'P 1'
#
loop_
_entity.id
_entity.type
_entity.pdbx_description
1 polymer ?
#
loop_
_entity_poly.entity_id
_entity_poly.type
_entity_poly.pdbx_seq_one_letter_code
_entity_poly.pdbx_strand_id
1 'polypeptide(L)'
;MERILGFTHNHCFIVLFFISLSPLGFAQYEHWPYLPGYPEPPPQVYQPPQRPANVPKIQLRLAGQKRKHNEGRVEVFYSGEWGTVCDDDFSIHAAHVVCRELGYVEAVSWLPSSKYGKGEGKIWMDNVHCNGKETTLAACTSNGWGVTDCKHTEDVGVVCSEKRIPGFKFDNSLLNQIENMNIQVEDIRIRAILATYRKRVPVTEGYVEVKDQGTWKQICDKHWTMKNSRVVCGMFGFPSERKYNTNVYKMFASRRKQHYWAYSMDCSGNEAHVSSCKLGNHLNVDAEKNATCENGMPAVVSCVPGRAFAPSSHSGFRKAFRQEQPLVRLKGGANTGEGRVEVLKNGEWGTVCDDNWNLVSASVVCRELGFGSAKEAITGARLGQGMGPIHLNEIDCTGFEKSVTDCKFNTESQGCNHEEDAAVRCNVPAMGFQNQLRLSGGRNPYEGRVEVLAERNGTLKWGTVCSENWSTVEAMVVCRQLGLGFASHAFQETWYWHGDVSADNVVMSGVKCSGTEMSLAHCRHDGADVSCPRGGGRFGAGVSCSETAPDLVLNAELVEQTAYLEDRPMFMLQCALEENCLASSAANTSLTSGYRRLLRFSSQIHNNGQSDFRPKNGRHAWVWHDCHR
;
A
#
# COMPACT_ATOMS: atom_id res chain seq x y z
N MET A 1 82.74 15.80 -11.24
CA MET A 1 83.25 14.77 -12.17
C MET A 1 82.12 14.51 -13.15
N GLU A 2 82.07 15.26 -14.26
CA GLU A 2 82.60 14.83 -15.59
C GLU A 2 81.81 13.63 -16.14
N ARG A 3 81.18 13.57 -17.32
CA ARG A 3 81.18 14.27 -18.62
C ARG A 3 79.87 13.85 -19.32
N ILE A 4 79.03 14.69 -19.93
CA ILE A 4 79.09 15.35 -21.26
C ILE A 4 79.55 14.43 -22.41
N LEU A 5 78.65 14.16 -23.37
CA LEU A 5 78.84 14.44 -24.81
C LEU A 5 77.57 14.06 -25.60
N GLY A 6 76.93 15.06 -26.19
CA GLY A 6 75.98 14.91 -27.30
C GLY A 6 76.63 15.27 -28.64
N PHE A 7 75.85 15.20 -29.73
CA PHE A 7 75.95 15.83 -31.07
C PHE A 7 75.23 14.88 -32.08
N THR A 8 74.47 15.26 -33.12
CA THR A 8 74.31 16.42 -34.03
C THR A 8 72.86 16.37 -34.61
N HIS A 9 72.00 17.40 -34.59
CA HIS A 9 71.82 18.53 -35.52
C HIS A 9 71.68 18.23 -37.03
N ASN A 10 70.53 18.64 -37.61
CA ASN A 10 70.50 19.33 -38.91
C ASN A 10 69.24 20.22 -39.07
N HIS A 11 69.48 21.46 -39.47
CA HIS A 11 68.51 22.50 -39.85
C HIS A 11 68.15 22.37 -41.35
N CYS A 12 66.98 22.85 -41.80
CA CYS A 12 66.80 24.16 -42.47
C CYS A 12 65.59 24.25 -43.45
N PHE A 13 65.06 25.48 -43.55
CA PHE A 13 64.30 26.14 -44.64
C PHE A 13 62.79 25.90 -44.90
N ILE A 14 62.02 26.88 -44.38
CA ILE A 14 60.93 27.72 -44.96
C ILE A 14 60.61 27.52 -46.45
N VAL A 15 59.31 27.37 -46.81
CA VAL A 15 58.55 28.18 -47.81
C VAL A 15 57.03 27.98 -47.60
N LEU A 16 56.29 29.08 -47.47
CA LEU A 16 54.81 29.20 -47.57
C LEU A 16 54.39 29.17 -49.04
N PHE A 17 53.32 28.43 -49.42
CA PHE A 17 52.32 28.93 -50.39
C PHE A 17 51.02 28.07 -50.42
N PHE A 18 49.94 28.79 -50.72
CA PHE A 18 48.49 28.59 -50.60
C PHE A 18 47.78 27.39 -51.31
N ILE A 19 46.73 26.90 -50.62
CA ILE A 19 45.33 26.59 -51.04
C ILE A 19 44.92 25.21 -51.63
N SER A 20 43.91 24.65 -50.92
CA SER A 20 42.80 23.73 -51.28
C SER A 20 43.06 22.22 -51.34
N LEU A 21 42.54 21.48 -50.33
CA LEU A 21 41.56 20.38 -50.42
C LEU A 21 41.36 19.70 -49.05
N SER A 22 40.09 19.60 -48.62
CA SER A 22 39.43 18.73 -47.61
C SER A 22 40.22 18.04 -46.48
N PRO A 23 39.79 18.12 -45.19
CA PRO A 23 40.25 17.20 -44.16
C PRO A 23 39.27 16.03 -44.00
N LEU A 24 39.74 14.82 -44.31
CA LEU A 24 39.12 13.58 -43.83
C LEU A 24 39.85 13.15 -42.55
N GLY A 25 39.08 12.87 -41.50
CA GLY A 25 39.51 11.98 -40.41
C GLY A 25 39.64 12.61 -39.02
N PHE A 26 38.54 13.10 -38.45
CA PHE A 26 38.35 13.06 -36.99
C PHE A 26 37.92 11.64 -36.60
N ALA A 27 38.63 11.01 -35.66
CA ALA A 27 38.14 9.85 -34.92
C ALA A 27 38.47 10.05 -33.44
N GLN A 28 37.53 10.68 -32.73
CA GLN A 28 37.36 10.53 -31.29
C GLN A 28 36.60 9.21 -31.07
N TYR A 29 37.19 8.30 -30.28
CA TYR A 29 36.47 7.11 -29.82
C TYR A 29 35.64 7.46 -28.58
N GLU A 30 34.36 7.69 -28.86
CA GLU A 30 33.19 7.05 -28.25
C GLU A 30 32.90 7.28 -26.76
N HIS A 31 32.20 8.39 -26.55
CA HIS A 31 31.02 8.48 -25.70
C HIS A 31 30.04 7.35 -26.07
N TRP A 32 29.72 6.44 -25.14
CA TRP A 32 28.55 5.57 -25.34
C TRP A 32 27.31 6.41 -25.02
N PRO A 33 26.44 6.68 -25.99
CA PRO A 33 25.22 7.41 -25.74
C PRO A 33 24.29 6.53 -24.90
N TYR A 34 23.65 7.14 -23.92
CA TYR A 34 22.35 6.72 -23.45
C TYR A 34 21.54 6.22 -24.66
N LEU A 35 21.06 4.98 -24.60
CA LEU A 35 19.93 4.59 -25.43
C LEU A 35 18.90 5.70 -25.28
N PRO A 36 18.41 6.31 -26.37
CA PRO A 36 17.21 7.11 -26.28
C PRO A 36 16.21 6.19 -25.62
N GLY A 37 15.73 6.57 -24.42
CA GLY A 37 14.50 5.99 -23.93
C GLY A 37 13.55 6.02 -25.12
N TYR A 38 12.90 4.88 -25.40
CA TYR A 38 11.75 4.89 -26.30
C TYR A 38 11.01 6.18 -26.01
N PRO A 39 10.84 7.09 -26.99
CA PRO A 39 10.04 8.28 -26.74
C PRO A 39 8.77 7.74 -26.11
N GLU A 40 8.54 8.10 -24.83
CA GLU A 40 7.27 7.79 -24.20
C GLU A 40 6.26 8.26 -25.23
N PRO A 41 5.46 7.33 -25.82
CA PRO A 41 4.49 7.76 -26.79
C PRO A 41 3.74 8.90 -26.13
N PRO A 42 3.58 10.06 -26.81
CA PRO A 42 2.82 11.17 -26.24
C PRO A 42 1.55 10.55 -25.66
N PRO A 43 1.16 10.89 -24.42
CA PRO A 43 0.15 10.15 -23.68
C PRO A 43 -0.99 9.86 -24.63
N GLN A 44 -1.18 8.57 -24.95
CA GLN A 44 -2.09 8.19 -26.01
C GLN A 44 -3.43 8.77 -25.63
N VAL A 45 -3.87 9.79 -26.38
CA VAL A 45 -5.17 10.41 -26.18
C VAL A 45 -6.14 9.28 -26.42
N TYR A 46 -6.75 8.77 -25.35
CA TYR A 46 -7.78 7.76 -25.45
C TYR A 46 -8.85 8.27 -26.42
N GLN A 47 -8.87 7.72 -27.63
CA GLN A 47 -9.95 7.94 -28.57
C GLN A 47 -11.00 6.89 -28.24
N PRO A 48 -12.21 7.29 -27.81
CA PRO A 48 -13.27 6.33 -27.55
C PRO A 48 -13.48 5.51 -28.82
N PRO A 49 -13.33 4.18 -28.76
CA PRO A 49 -13.57 3.35 -29.92
C PRO A 49 -15.03 3.54 -30.39
N GLN A 50 -15.24 3.71 -31.69
CA GLN A 50 -16.60 3.86 -32.24
C GLN A 50 -17.32 2.50 -32.16
N ARG A 51 -18.41 2.45 -31.38
CA ARG A 51 -19.26 1.25 -31.24
C ARG A 51 -19.88 0.91 -32.61
N PRO A 52 -19.84 -0.35 -33.07
CA PRO A 52 -20.55 -0.76 -34.28
C PRO A 52 -22.06 -0.52 -34.13
N ALA A 53 -22.73 -0.02 -35.17
CA ALA A 53 -24.16 0.34 -35.12
C ALA A 53 -25.10 -0.83 -34.76
N ASN A 54 -24.65 -2.07 -34.94
CA ASN A 54 -25.42 -3.29 -34.66
C ASN A 54 -25.24 -3.84 -33.24
N VAL A 55 -24.41 -3.20 -32.39
CA VAL A 55 -24.16 -3.66 -31.01
C VAL A 55 -25.08 -2.90 -30.05
N PRO A 56 -25.84 -3.61 -29.18
CA PRO A 56 -26.74 -2.95 -28.25
C PRO A 56 -25.98 -2.07 -27.26
N LYS A 57 -26.64 -1.01 -26.79
CA LYS A 57 -26.09 -0.17 -25.73
C LYS A 57 -26.32 -0.85 -24.39
N ILE A 58 -25.25 -1.06 -23.64
CA ILE A 58 -25.28 -1.62 -22.30
C ILE A 58 -24.57 -0.69 -21.31
N GLN A 59 -24.78 -0.95 -20.02
CA GLN A 59 -23.98 -0.37 -18.95
C GLN A 59 -23.48 -1.47 -18.03
N LEU A 60 -22.25 -1.33 -17.54
CA LEU A 60 -21.65 -2.27 -16.59
C LEU A 60 -21.56 -1.66 -15.19
N ARG A 61 -21.66 -2.53 -14.17
CA ARG A 61 -21.24 -2.21 -12.80
C ARG A 61 -20.60 -3.42 -12.14
N LEU A 62 -19.78 -3.15 -11.12
CA LEU A 62 -19.30 -4.16 -10.19
C LEU A 62 -20.20 -4.15 -8.96
N ALA A 63 -20.74 -5.31 -8.58
CA ALA A 63 -21.66 -5.50 -7.47
C ALA A 63 -21.19 -6.62 -6.52
N GLY A 64 -21.99 -6.93 -5.50
CA GLY A 64 -21.70 -8.00 -4.54
C GLY A 64 -20.82 -7.59 -3.36
N GLN A 65 -20.27 -8.58 -2.67
CA GLN A 65 -19.44 -8.44 -1.46
C GLN A 65 -18.01 -8.01 -1.82
N LYS A 66 -17.83 -6.72 -2.10
CA LYS A 66 -16.54 -6.16 -2.54
C LYS A 66 -15.50 -6.14 -1.43
N ARG A 67 -14.28 -6.61 -1.74
CA ARG A 67 -13.11 -6.47 -0.86
C ARG A 67 -12.23 -5.29 -1.22
N LYS A 68 -12.30 -4.83 -2.48
CA LYS A 68 -11.73 -3.56 -2.97
C LYS A 68 -12.76 -2.79 -3.79
N HIS A 69 -12.52 -1.50 -4.01
CA HIS A 69 -13.44 -0.65 -4.77
C HIS A 69 -13.47 -0.97 -6.28
N ASN A 70 -12.46 -1.68 -6.79
CA ASN A 70 -12.19 -2.01 -8.19
C ASN A 70 -12.40 -3.49 -8.54
N GLU A 71 -13.22 -4.19 -7.76
CA GLU A 71 -13.57 -5.58 -7.99
C GLU A 71 -15.04 -5.84 -7.63
N GLY A 72 -15.57 -6.96 -8.11
CA GLY A 72 -16.91 -7.42 -7.78
C GLY A 72 -17.51 -8.32 -8.87
N ARG A 73 -18.73 -8.79 -8.62
CA ARG A 73 -19.56 -9.48 -9.60
C ARG A 73 -19.90 -8.55 -10.76
N VAL A 74 -19.81 -9.04 -11.99
CA VAL A 74 -20.16 -8.28 -13.19
C VAL A 74 -21.67 -8.27 -13.37
N GLU A 75 -22.25 -7.08 -13.42
CA GLU A 75 -23.67 -6.91 -13.76
C GLU A 75 -23.80 -6.01 -14.98
N VAL A 76 -24.72 -6.38 -15.87
CA VAL A 76 -25.03 -5.70 -17.12
C VAL A 76 -26.43 -5.13 -17.03
N PHE A 77 -26.58 -3.85 -17.37
CA PHE A 77 -27.88 -3.23 -17.57
C PHE A 77 -28.25 -3.33 -19.03
N TYR A 78 -29.30 -4.10 -19.31
CA TYR A 78 -29.81 -4.31 -20.65
C TYR A 78 -31.34 -4.39 -20.62
N SER A 79 -32.00 -3.76 -21.60
CA SER A 79 -33.47 -3.73 -21.70
C SER A 79 -34.21 -3.23 -20.44
N GLY A 80 -33.61 -2.31 -19.68
CA GLY A 80 -34.24 -1.67 -18.52
C GLY A 80 -34.05 -2.41 -17.18
N GLU A 81 -33.36 -3.54 -17.17
CA GLU A 81 -33.13 -4.36 -15.97
C GLU A 81 -31.64 -4.72 -15.82
N TRP A 82 -31.17 -4.79 -14.57
CA TRP A 82 -29.86 -5.34 -14.25
C TRP A 82 -29.92 -6.88 -14.26
N GLY A 83 -28.85 -7.51 -14.74
CA GLY A 83 -28.65 -8.95 -14.69
C GLY A 83 -27.17 -9.31 -14.67
N THR A 84 -26.84 -10.57 -14.43
CA THR A 84 -25.47 -11.06 -14.26
C THR A 84 -24.88 -11.63 -15.55
N VAL A 85 -23.62 -12.07 -15.49
CA VAL A 85 -22.90 -12.74 -16.57
C VAL A 85 -22.40 -14.08 -16.04
N CYS A 86 -22.61 -15.16 -16.79
CA CYS A 86 -22.10 -16.49 -16.44
C CYS A 86 -20.58 -16.57 -16.62
N ASP A 87 -19.93 -17.41 -15.82
CA ASP A 87 -18.49 -17.69 -15.85
C ASP A 87 -18.08 -18.75 -16.89
N ASP A 88 -19.04 -19.45 -17.49
CA ASP A 88 -18.80 -20.39 -18.59
C ASP A 88 -18.15 -19.70 -19.81
N ASP A 89 -17.06 -20.31 -20.30
CA ASP A 89 -16.13 -19.78 -21.31
C ASP A 89 -15.60 -18.34 -21.06
N PHE A 90 -15.87 -17.78 -19.88
CA PHE A 90 -15.38 -16.46 -19.52
C PHE A 90 -13.87 -16.51 -19.35
N SER A 91 -13.19 -15.50 -19.88
CA SER A 91 -11.73 -15.46 -19.87
C SER A 91 -11.18 -14.11 -19.41
N ILE A 92 -9.88 -14.07 -19.15
CA ILE A 92 -9.19 -12.82 -18.81
C ILE A 92 -9.35 -11.76 -19.91
N HIS A 93 -9.54 -12.16 -21.17
CA HIS A 93 -9.81 -11.25 -22.28
C HIS A 93 -11.15 -10.53 -22.11
N ALA A 94 -12.20 -11.26 -21.72
CA ALA A 94 -13.50 -10.68 -21.40
C ALA A 94 -13.40 -9.75 -20.18
N ALA A 95 -12.63 -10.15 -19.17
CA ALA A 95 -12.35 -9.29 -18.01
C ALA A 95 -11.66 -7.98 -18.41
N HIS A 96 -10.68 -8.01 -19.33
CA HIS A 96 -10.04 -6.79 -19.85
C HIS A 96 -11.05 -5.86 -20.54
N VAL A 97 -12.01 -6.41 -21.29
CA VAL A 97 -13.10 -5.62 -21.91
C VAL A 97 -13.96 -4.97 -20.82
N VAL A 98 -14.40 -5.74 -19.82
CA VAL A 98 -15.18 -5.23 -18.67
C VAL A 98 -14.44 -4.11 -17.94
N CYS A 99 -13.18 -4.34 -17.55
CA CYS A 99 -12.39 -3.36 -16.81
C CYS A 99 -12.13 -2.09 -17.62
N ARG A 100 -11.85 -2.21 -18.92
CA ARG A 100 -11.68 -1.06 -19.82
C ARG A 100 -12.97 -0.27 -20.00
N GLU A 101 -14.10 -0.96 -20.15
CA GLU A 101 -15.43 -0.34 -20.24
C GLU A 101 -15.84 0.37 -18.94
N LEU A 102 -15.34 -0.08 -17.80
CA LEU A 102 -15.48 0.58 -16.49
C LEU A 102 -14.41 1.66 -16.20
N GLY A 103 -13.52 1.95 -17.17
CA GLY A 103 -12.51 3.00 -17.08
C GLY A 103 -11.23 2.63 -16.33
N TYR A 104 -10.99 1.35 -16.08
CA TYR A 104 -9.72 0.83 -15.55
C TYR A 104 -8.77 0.44 -16.68
N VAL A 105 -7.47 0.55 -16.46
CA VAL A 105 -6.46 0.28 -17.50
C VAL A 105 -6.52 -1.18 -17.96
N GLU A 106 -6.63 -2.11 -17.01
CA GLU A 106 -6.58 -3.54 -17.29
C GLU A 106 -7.31 -4.36 -16.22
N ALA A 107 -7.59 -5.63 -16.53
CA ALA A 107 -7.97 -6.65 -15.57
C ALA A 107 -6.72 -7.28 -14.96
N VAL A 108 -6.76 -7.51 -13.65
CA VAL A 108 -5.73 -8.27 -12.91
C VAL A 108 -6.10 -9.75 -12.89
N SER A 109 -7.37 -10.06 -12.69
CA SER A 109 -7.90 -11.42 -12.71
C SER A 109 -9.42 -11.43 -12.89
N TRP A 110 -9.97 -12.62 -13.06
CA TRP A 110 -11.40 -12.90 -12.98
C TRP A 110 -11.62 -14.09 -12.03
N LEU A 111 -12.81 -14.20 -11.47
CA LEU A 111 -13.16 -15.19 -10.45
C LEU A 111 -14.48 -15.88 -10.82
N PRO A 112 -14.48 -17.22 -10.93
CA PRO A 112 -15.70 -17.98 -11.19
C PRO A 112 -16.53 -18.17 -9.91
N SER A 113 -17.64 -18.87 -10.07
CA SER A 113 -18.43 -19.50 -9.02
C SER A 113 -19.01 -18.52 -7.99
N SER A 114 -19.47 -17.35 -8.45
CA SER A 114 -20.12 -16.34 -7.61
C SER A 114 -19.30 -15.94 -6.39
N LYS A 115 -17.98 -15.79 -6.57
CA LYS A 115 -17.03 -15.48 -5.49
C LYS A 115 -17.38 -14.21 -4.69
N TYR A 116 -18.05 -13.25 -5.33
CA TYR A 116 -18.54 -12.01 -4.72
C TYR A 116 -20.01 -12.08 -4.26
N GLY A 117 -20.53 -13.29 -4.11
CA GLY A 117 -21.94 -13.57 -3.84
C GLY A 117 -22.75 -13.75 -5.13
N LYS A 118 -23.87 -14.45 -4.99
CA LYS A 118 -24.83 -14.72 -6.06
C LYS A 118 -25.57 -13.42 -6.43
N GLY A 119 -25.86 -13.25 -7.71
CA GLY A 119 -26.82 -12.26 -8.18
C GLY A 119 -28.25 -12.74 -8.03
N GLU A 120 -29.17 -11.91 -8.50
CA GLU A 120 -30.60 -12.19 -8.54
C GLU A 120 -31.15 -11.80 -9.91
N GLY A 121 -32.24 -12.45 -10.33
CA GLY A 121 -32.95 -12.11 -11.55
C GLY A 121 -32.37 -12.80 -12.80
N LYS A 122 -32.13 -12.02 -13.86
CA LYS A 122 -31.68 -12.56 -15.15
C LYS A 122 -30.17 -12.72 -15.21
N ILE A 123 -29.71 -13.78 -15.86
CA ILE A 123 -28.34 -13.91 -16.35
C ILE A 123 -28.37 -13.46 -17.81
N TRP A 124 -27.76 -12.32 -18.12
CA TRP A 124 -27.89 -11.68 -19.44
C TRP A 124 -26.98 -12.28 -20.49
N MET A 125 -25.80 -12.75 -20.10
CA MET A 125 -24.78 -13.21 -21.02
C MET A 125 -24.16 -14.51 -20.51
N ASP A 126 -23.91 -15.41 -21.45
CA ASP A 126 -23.39 -16.75 -21.23
C ASP A 126 -22.47 -17.16 -22.40
N ASN A 127 -21.51 -18.04 -22.13
CA ASN A 127 -20.39 -18.40 -23.02
C ASN A 127 -19.73 -17.16 -23.63
N VAL A 128 -19.37 -16.19 -22.79
CA VAL A 128 -18.88 -14.88 -23.27
C VAL A 128 -17.44 -15.00 -23.74
N HIS A 129 -17.27 -14.97 -25.06
CA HIS A 129 -15.97 -15.08 -25.70
C HIS A 129 -15.52 -13.74 -26.31
N CYS A 130 -14.44 -13.19 -25.77
CA CYS A 130 -13.81 -11.96 -26.21
C CYS A 130 -12.34 -12.20 -26.60
N ASN A 131 -11.82 -11.43 -27.56
CA ASN A 131 -10.39 -11.38 -27.89
C ASN A 131 -9.62 -10.30 -27.09
N GLY A 132 -10.32 -9.46 -26.32
CA GLY A 132 -9.75 -8.45 -25.43
C GLY A 132 -9.65 -7.05 -26.05
N LYS A 133 -9.98 -6.89 -27.34
CA LYS A 133 -9.94 -5.61 -28.08
C LYS A 133 -11.32 -4.99 -28.27
N GLU A 134 -12.38 -5.70 -27.87
CA GLU A 134 -13.75 -5.24 -27.99
C GLU A 134 -14.00 -3.98 -27.17
N THR A 135 -14.81 -3.07 -27.71
CA THR A 135 -15.03 -1.75 -27.12
C THR A 135 -16.03 -1.79 -25.96
N THR A 136 -16.88 -2.82 -25.94
CA THR A 136 -17.91 -3.08 -24.95
C THR A 136 -18.13 -4.59 -24.86
N LEU A 137 -18.53 -5.09 -23.69
CA LEU A 137 -18.83 -6.50 -23.48
C LEU A 137 -19.91 -7.02 -24.44
N ALA A 138 -20.87 -6.16 -24.81
CA ALA A 138 -21.94 -6.48 -25.77
C ALA A 138 -21.43 -6.80 -27.20
N ALA A 139 -20.17 -6.47 -27.52
CA ALA A 139 -19.56 -6.78 -28.81
C ALA A 139 -18.87 -8.16 -28.83
N CYS A 140 -18.75 -8.81 -27.68
CA CYS A 140 -18.23 -10.17 -27.59
C CYS A 140 -19.30 -11.18 -28.05
N THR A 141 -18.85 -12.31 -28.58
CA THR A 141 -19.74 -13.41 -28.93
C THR A 141 -20.25 -14.10 -27.66
N SER A 142 -21.54 -14.42 -27.63
CA SER A 142 -22.22 -15.10 -26.52
C SER A 142 -23.39 -15.94 -27.07
N ASN A 143 -24.05 -16.72 -26.22
CA ASN A 143 -25.26 -17.48 -26.58
C ASN A 143 -26.47 -16.60 -26.96
N GLY A 144 -26.38 -15.29 -26.76
CA GLY A 144 -27.47 -14.32 -26.93
C GLY A 144 -28.00 -13.78 -25.60
N TRP A 145 -28.72 -12.66 -25.66
CA TRP A 145 -29.21 -11.96 -24.47
C TRP A 145 -30.25 -12.78 -23.71
N GLY A 146 -29.95 -13.14 -22.46
CA GLY A 146 -30.85 -13.91 -21.59
C GLY A 146 -30.98 -15.39 -21.95
N VAL A 147 -30.12 -15.90 -22.85
CA VAL A 147 -30.05 -17.31 -23.23
C VAL A 147 -28.92 -17.95 -22.44
N THR A 148 -29.25 -18.78 -21.46
CA THR A 148 -28.29 -19.42 -20.56
C THR A 148 -28.87 -20.68 -19.93
N ASP A 149 -28.02 -21.63 -19.61
CA ASP A 149 -28.32 -22.79 -18.75
C ASP A 149 -27.64 -22.68 -17.36
N CYS A 150 -26.90 -21.60 -17.12
CA CYS A 150 -26.26 -21.31 -15.85
C CYS A 150 -27.25 -20.98 -14.72
N LYS A 151 -26.76 -21.10 -13.50
CA LYS A 151 -27.40 -20.62 -12.26
C LYS A 151 -26.57 -19.49 -11.67
N HIS A 152 -27.15 -18.73 -10.73
CA HIS A 152 -26.39 -17.71 -9.98
C HIS A 152 -25.29 -18.27 -9.06
N THR A 153 -24.99 -19.56 -9.10
CA THR A 153 -23.74 -20.14 -8.55
C THR A 153 -22.56 -19.93 -9.48
N GLU A 154 -22.80 -19.52 -10.73
CA GLU A 154 -21.85 -19.38 -11.83
C GLU A 154 -21.71 -17.91 -12.26
N ASP A 155 -22.15 -16.95 -11.43
CA ASP A 155 -21.99 -15.54 -11.78
C ASP A 155 -20.51 -15.15 -11.69
N VAL A 156 -20.02 -14.49 -12.75
CA VAL A 156 -18.61 -14.13 -12.85
C VAL A 156 -18.27 -12.86 -12.08
N GLY A 157 -17.09 -12.87 -11.47
CA GLY A 157 -16.45 -11.70 -10.86
C GLY A 157 -15.20 -11.25 -11.60
N VAL A 158 -14.87 -9.97 -11.52
CA VAL A 158 -13.61 -9.42 -12.06
C VAL A 158 -12.87 -8.58 -11.03
N VAL A 159 -11.55 -8.57 -11.16
CA VAL A 159 -10.64 -7.71 -10.41
C VAL A 159 -9.93 -6.80 -11.42
N CYS A 160 -10.23 -5.51 -11.38
CA CYS A 160 -9.56 -4.52 -12.23
C CYS A 160 -8.31 -3.97 -11.57
N SER A 161 -7.41 -3.36 -12.33
CA SER A 161 -6.28 -2.60 -11.76
C SER A 161 -6.78 -1.38 -10.97
N GLU A 162 -5.98 -0.86 -10.04
CA GLU A 162 -6.31 0.41 -9.35
C GLU A 162 -6.16 1.63 -10.29
N LYS A 163 -5.44 1.47 -11.42
CA LYS A 163 -5.16 2.54 -12.37
C LYS A 163 -6.36 2.81 -13.26
N ARG A 164 -6.71 4.10 -13.40
CA ARG A 164 -7.72 4.58 -14.35
C ARG A 164 -7.09 4.93 -15.69
N ILE A 165 -7.86 4.75 -16.77
CA ILE A 165 -7.44 5.16 -18.12
C ILE A 165 -7.40 6.69 -18.20
N PRO A 166 -6.26 7.31 -18.54
CA PRO A 166 -6.19 8.76 -18.77
C PRO A 166 -7.06 9.16 -19.97
N GLY A 167 -7.90 10.19 -19.82
CA GLY A 167 -8.79 10.65 -20.87
C GLY A 167 -10.05 9.80 -21.07
N PHE A 168 -10.36 8.88 -20.14
CA PHE A 168 -11.54 8.01 -20.25
C PHE A 168 -12.83 8.83 -20.42
N LYS A 169 -13.65 8.44 -21.41
CA LYS A 169 -14.96 9.03 -21.64
C LYS A 169 -16.03 7.99 -21.41
N PHE A 170 -16.82 8.20 -20.38
CA PHE A 170 -17.99 7.37 -20.15
C PHE A 170 -19.12 7.75 -21.13
N ASP A 171 -19.73 6.75 -21.77
CA ASP A 171 -20.86 6.94 -22.69
C ASP A 171 -22.12 7.21 -21.88
N ASN A 172 -22.40 8.50 -21.64
CA ASN A 172 -23.60 8.96 -20.96
C ASN A 172 -24.88 8.85 -21.79
N SER A 173 -24.89 8.25 -22.99
CA SER A 173 -26.05 8.29 -23.90
C SER A 173 -27.29 7.52 -23.44
N LEU A 174 -27.24 6.82 -22.29
CA LEU A 174 -28.36 6.18 -21.60
C LEU A 174 -28.91 7.08 -20.46
N LEU A 175 -29.17 8.36 -20.77
CA LEU A 175 -29.47 9.46 -19.83
C LEU A 175 -30.73 9.30 -18.93
N ASN A 176 -31.51 8.23 -19.05
CA ASN A 176 -32.80 8.15 -18.37
C ASN A 176 -32.72 7.66 -16.91
N GLN A 177 -31.54 7.27 -16.38
CA GLN A 177 -31.36 6.79 -14.99
C GLN A 177 -29.98 7.14 -14.37
N ILE A 178 -29.50 8.37 -14.54
CA ILE A 178 -28.17 8.81 -14.06
C ILE A 178 -27.96 8.59 -12.55
N GLU A 179 -29.02 8.71 -11.76
CA GLU A 179 -29.00 8.61 -10.28
C GLU A 179 -28.53 7.24 -9.77
N ASN A 180 -28.61 6.18 -10.60
CA ASN A 180 -28.17 4.84 -10.21
C ASN A 180 -26.71 4.54 -10.56
N MET A 181 -26.04 5.44 -11.27
CA MET A 181 -24.66 5.25 -11.72
C MET A 181 -23.66 5.59 -10.61
N ASN A 182 -22.55 4.87 -10.59
CA ASN A 182 -21.45 5.16 -9.68
C ASN A 182 -20.48 6.18 -10.31
N ILE A 183 -19.74 6.91 -9.49
CA ILE A 183 -18.75 7.89 -9.97
C ILE A 183 -17.57 7.20 -10.66
N GLN A 184 -17.28 7.62 -11.89
CA GLN A 184 -16.13 7.18 -12.68
C GLN A 184 -15.30 8.41 -13.07
N VAL A 185 -14.25 8.68 -12.29
CA VAL A 185 -13.28 9.76 -12.54
C VAL A 185 -11.88 9.18 -12.61
N GLU A 186 -10.97 9.85 -13.34
CA GLU A 186 -9.58 9.39 -13.49
C GLU A 186 -8.83 9.47 -12.17
N ASP A 187 -9.03 10.55 -11.43
CA ASP A 187 -8.34 10.85 -10.19
C ASP A 187 -9.12 11.89 -9.37
N ILE A 188 -8.79 12.02 -8.09
CA ILE A 188 -9.35 13.01 -7.17
C ILE A 188 -8.24 13.53 -6.27
N ARG A 189 -8.28 14.81 -5.89
CA ARG A 189 -7.30 15.41 -4.96
C ARG A 189 -7.89 16.47 -4.07
N ILE A 190 -7.21 16.72 -2.95
CA ILE A 190 -7.43 17.89 -2.10
C ILE A 190 -6.37 18.95 -2.43
N ARG A 191 -6.76 20.06 -3.04
CA ARG A 191 -5.84 21.17 -3.36
C ARG A 191 -5.84 22.22 -2.25
N ALA A 192 -4.74 22.31 -1.51
CA ALA A 192 -4.54 23.32 -0.48
C ALA A 192 -4.53 24.75 -1.04
N ILE A 193 -5.52 25.56 -0.63
CA ILE A 193 -5.65 26.95 -1.10
C ILE A 193 -4.89 27.91 -0.20
N LEU A 194 -4.97 27.71 1.12
CA LEU A 194 -4.34 28.60 2.10
C LEU A 194 -2.86 28.27 2.27
N ALA A 195 -2.01 29.30 2.35
CA ALA A 195 -0.57 29.14 2.51
C ALA A 195 -0.20 28.30 3.75
N THR A 196 -0.98 28.43 4.82
CA THR A 196 -0.83 27.66 6.06
C THR A 196 -0.92 26.15 5.83
N TYR A 197 -1.75 25.69 4.88
CA TYR A 197 -1.93 24.27 4.58
C TYR A 197 -1.01 23.78 3.46
N ARG A 198 -0.49 24.65 2.59
CA ARG A 198 0.48 24.26 1.55
C ARG A 198 1.82 23.78 2.11
N LYS A 199 2.22 24.28 3.28
CA LYS A 199 3.46 23.90 3.97
C LYS A 199 3.27 22.78 5.00
N ARG A 200 2.02 22.36 5.25
CA ARG A 200 1.71 21.31 6.22
C ARG A 200 1.61 19.97 5.52
N VAL A 201 2.12 18.96 6.19
CA VAL A 201 2.03 17.57 5.78
C VAL A 201 1.39 16.82 6.96
N PRO A 202 0.25 16.14 6.78
CA PRO A 202 -0.49 15.98 5.52
C PRO A 202 -1.35 17.22 5.17
N VAL A 203 -1.84 17.29 3.93
CA VAL A 203 -2.81 18.31 3.51
C VAL A 203 -4.18 17.94 4.08
N THR A 204 -4.65 18.70 5.07
CA THR A 204 -5.91 18.43 5.77
C THR A 204 -7.10 19.22 5.24
N GLU A 205 -6.89 20.29 4.45
CA GLU A 205 -7.97 21.18 4.04
C GLU A 205 -7.71 21.80 2.66
N GLY A 206 -8.74 21.85 1.82
CA GLY A 206 -8.63 22.40 0.48
C GLY A 206 -9.84 22.15 -0.40
N TYR A 207 -9.75 22.61 -1.65
CA TYR A 207 -10.76 22.34 -2.67
C TYR A 207 -10.66 20.89 -3.14
N VAL A 208 -11.81 20.25 -3.32
CA VAL A 208 -11.90 18.93 -3.95
C VAL A 208 -11.91 19.12 -5.46
N GLU A 209 -10.96 18.48 -6.14
CA GLU A 209 -10.85 18.50 -7.59
C GLU A 209 -10.84 17.06 -8.11
N VAL A 210 -11.61 16.84 -9.18
CA VAL A 210 -11.60 15.59 -9.93
C VAL A 210 -10.85 15.78 -11.24
N LYS A 211 -10.14 14.76 -11.67
CA LYS A 211 -9.49 14.72 -12.97
C LYS A 211 -10.43 14.05 -13.95
N ASP A 212 -10.85 14.83 -14.94
CA ASP A 212 -11.77 14.41 -15.99
C ASP A 212 -11.22 14.92 -17.33
N GLN A 213 -11.03 14.00 -18.28
CA GLN A 213 -10.42 14.26 -19.58
C GLN A 213 -9.02 14.87 -19.47
N GLY A 214 -8.21 14.36 -18.53
CA GLY A 214 -6.87 14.87 -18.24
C GLY A 214 -6.81 16.24 -17.54
N THR A 215 -7.95 16.91 -17.35
CA THR A 215 -8.02 18.26 -16.74
C THR A 215 -8.58 18.20 -15.31
N TRP A 216 -8.01 19.00 -14.42
CA TRP A 216 -8.52 19.13 -13.05
C TRP A 216 -9.70 20.09 -13.00
N LYS A 217 -10.85 19.61 -12.53
CA LYS A 217 -12.10 20.36 -12.40
C LYS A 217 -12.56 20.37 -10.95
N GLN A 218 -13.12 21.49 -10.49
CA GLN A 218 -13.68 21.61 -9.14
C GLN A 218 -15.07 20.95 -9.06
N ILE A 219 -15.44 20.43 -7.90
CA ILE A 219 -16.83 20.01 -7.64
C ILE A 219 -17.63 21.21 -7.11
N CYS A 220 -18.88 21.36 -7.54
CA CYS A 220 -19.78 22.42 -7.04
C CYS A 220 -20.32 22.07 -5.64
N ASP A 221 -20.38 23.05 -4.75
CA ASP A 221 -20.80 22.85 -3.35
C ASP A 221 -22.32 22.79 -3.12
N LYS A 222 -23.16 23.16 -4.10
CA LYS A 222 -24.63 23.24 -3.94
C LYS A 222 -25.30 21.98 -3.36
N HIS A 223 -24.79 20.80 -3.72
CA HIS A 223 -25.27 19.51 -3.23
C HIS A 223 -24.22 18.80 -2.38
N TRP A 224 -23.22 19.54 -1.90
CA TRP A 224 -22.13 18.96 -1.13
C TRP A 224 -22.53 18.81 0.33
N THR A 225 -22.54 17.57 0.80
CA THR A 225 -22.90 17.24 2.18
C THR A 225 -21.69 16.87 3.03
N MET A 226 -21.92 16.76 4.35
CA MET A 226 -20.92 16.19 5.26
C MET A 226 -20.60 14.72 4.92
N LYS A 227 -21.57 13.96 4.37
CA LYS A 227 -21.36 12.58 3.93
C LYS A 227 -20.34 12.50 2.79
N ASN A 228 -20.43 13.40 1.81
CA ASN A 228 -19.44 13.51 0.75
C ASN A 228 -18.05 13.82 1.32
N SER A 229 -18.00 14.73 2.29
CA SER A 229 -16.76 15.11 2.97
C SER A 229 -16.16 13.94 3.76
N ARG A 230 -16.99 13.13 4.43
CA ARG A 230 -16.58 11.91 5.16
C ARG A 230 -15.94 10.89 4.24
N VAL A 231 -16.52 10.61 3.07
CA VAL A 231 -15.95 9.65 2.10
C VAL A 231 -14.63 10.18 1.54
N VAL A 232 -14.57 11.46 1.14
CA VAL A 232 -13.32 12.06 0.64
C VAL A 232 -12.24 12.05 1.72
N CYS A 233 -12.52 12.52 2.94
CA CYS A 233 -11.54 12.47 4.03
C CYS A 233 -11.10 11.03 4.32
N GLY A 234 -12.04 10.08 4.34
CA GLY A 234 -11.76 8.65 4.51
C GLY A 234 -10.78 8.11 3.47
N MET A 235 -11.03 8.33 2.18
CA MET A 235 -10.13 7.80 1.14
C MET A 235 -8.74 8.45 1.14
N PHE A 236 -8.60 9.67 1.67
CA PHE A 236 -7.31 10.34 1.87
C PHE A 236 -6.62 9.99 3.21
N GLY A 237 -7.17 9.03 3.96
CA GLY A 237 -6.55 8.50 5.17
C GLY A 237 -6.94 9.20 6.47
N PHE A 238 -8.01 9.99 6.46
CA PHE A 238 -8.47 10.71 7.65
C PHE A 238 -9.71 10.05 8.27
N PRO A 239 -9.74 9.82 9.60
CA PRO A 239 -10.85 9.13 10.27
C PRO A 239 -12.15 9.94 10.28
N SER A 240 -12.05 11.27 10.23
CA SER A 240 -13.22 12.15 10.29
C SER A 240 -12.99 13.50 9.62
N GLU A 241 -14.09 14.18 9.40
CA GLU A 241 -14.22 15.50 8.83
C GLU A 241 -14.67 16.53 9.88
N ARG A 242 -14.43 17.82 9.62
CA ARG A 242 -14.87 18.94 10.47
C ARG A 242 -15.35 20.12 9.63
N LYS A 243 -16.00 21.07 10.30
CA LYS A 243 -16.42 22.33 9.68
C LYS A 243 -15.22 23.24 9.38
N TYR A 244 -15.32 24.03 8.32
CA TYR A 244 -14.32 25.01 7.88
C TYR A 244 -14.92 26.42 7.80
N ASN A 245 -14.05 27.43 7.68
CA ASN A 245 -14.50 28.82 7.53
C ASN A 245 -14.86 29.12 6.07
N THR A 246 -16.16 29.08 5.76
CA THR A 246 -16.72 29.29 4.42
C THR A 246 -16.37 30.66 3.83
N ASN A 247 -16.34 31.71 4.65
CA ASN A 247 -16.09 33.09 4.19
C ASN A 247 -14.72 33.24 3.51
N VAL A 248 -13.70 32.58 4.05
CA VAL A 248 -12.34 32.61 3.50
C VAL A 248 -12.33 31.98 2.11
N TYR A 249 -12.92 30.79 1.98
CA TYR A 249 -12.94 30.08 0.70
C TYR A 249 -13.84 30.74 -0.34
N LYS A 250 -14.93 31.39 0.08
CA LYS A 250 -15.78 32.21 -0.79
C LYS A 250 -15.01 33.40 -1.37
N MET A 251 -14.18 34.05 -0.54
CA MET A 251 -13.29 35.13 -0.99
C MET A 251 -12.25 34.64 -2.01
N PHE A 252 -11.66 33.46 -1.83
CA PHE A 252 -10.71 32.91 -2.81
C PHE A 252 -11.42 32.45 -4.09
N ALA A 253 -12.63 31.91 -3.98
CA ALA A 253 -13.42 31.49 -5.12
C ALA A 253 -13.79 32.66 -6.04
N SER A 254 -14.13 33.83 -5.49
CA SER A 254 -14.50 35.01 -6.28
C SER A 254 -13.34 35.65 -7.04
N ARG A 255 -12.08 35.40 -6.64
CA ARG A 255 -10.88 35.98 -7.26
C ARG A 255 -10.42 35.25 -8.53
N ARG A 256 -10.95 34.07 -8.84
CA ARG A 256 -10.50 33.24 -9.97
C ARG A 256 -11.69 32.65 -10.69
N LYS A 257 -11.59 32.55 -12.02
CA LYS A 257 -12.54 31.77 -12.80
C LYS A 257 -12.41 30.29 -12.42
N GLN A 258 -13.51 29.69 -12.00
CA GLN A 258 -13.56 28.28 -11.63
C GLN A 258 -13.96 27.44 -12.84
N HIS A 259 -13.51 26.19 -12.86
CA HIS A 259 -13.84 25.22 -13.89
C HIS A 259 -14.46 24.00 -13.23
N TYR A 260 -15.79 23.96 -13.16
CA TYR A 260 -16.49 22.89 -12.47
C TYR A 260 -16.65 21.64 -13.33
N TRP A 261 -16.62 20.50 -12.66
CA TRP A 261 -17.08 19.23 -13.20
C TRP A 261 -18.61 19.26 -13.38
N ALA A 262 -19.12 18.58 -14.40
CA ALA A 262 -20.51 18.72 -14.85
C ALA A 262 -21.54 18.03 -13.93
N TYR A 263 -21.09 17.29 -12.92
CA TYR A 263 -21.94 16.48 -12.05
C TYR A 263 -21.71 16.83 -10.59
N SER A 264 -22.74 16.64 -9.77
CA SER A 264 -22.59 16.57 -8.31
C SER A 264 -22.23 15.16 -7.84
N MET A 265 -21.86 15.04 -6.58
CA MET A 265 -21.53 13.77 -5.91
C MET A 265 -22.55 13.52 -4.81
N ASP A 266 -23.12 12.32 -4.78
CA ASP A 266 -24.06 11.89 -3.75
C ASP A 266 -23.57 10.62 -3.06
N CYS A 267 -22.95 10.80 -1.89
CA CYS A 267 -22.45 9.72 -1.05
C CYS A 267 -23.36 9.47 0.16
N SER A 268 -23.52 8.21 0.54
CA SER A 268 -24.23 7.78 1.74
C SER A 268 -23.45 8.05 3.03
N GLY A 269 -22.11 8.06 2.94
CA GLY A 269 -21.16 8.32 4.03
C GLY A 269 -20.48 7.08 4.60
N ASN A 270 -20.93 5.88 4.24
CA ASN A 270 -20.34 4.60 4.65
C ASN A 270 -19.41 4.01 3.57
N GLU A 271 -19.37 4.59 2.38
CA GLU A 271 -18.51 4.15 1.30
C GLU A 271 -17.02 4.31 1.66
N ALA A 272 -16.21 3.34 1.24
CA ALA A 272 -14.77 3.38 1.44
C ALA A 272 -14.05 4.25 0.39
N HIS A 273 -14.64 4.43 -0.79
CA HIS A 273 -14.04 5.15 -1.92
C HIS A 273 -15.12 5.88 -2.73
N VAL A 274 -14.77 7.02 -3.33
CA VAL A 274 -15.71 7.85 -4.11
C VAL A 274 -16.32 7.14 -5.31
N SER A 275 -15.64 6.13 -5.87
CA SER A 275 -16.18 5.32 -6.97
C SER A 275 -17.36 4.43 -6.55
N SER A 276 -17.65 4.34 -5.26
CA SER A 276 -18.84 3.67 -4.74
C SER A 276 -19.98 4.66 -4.45
N CYS A 277 -19.72 5.97 -4.48
CA CYS A 277 -20.77 6.98 -4.39
C CYS A 277 -21.56 7.08 -5.69
N LYS A 278 -22.79 7.58 -5.59
CA LYS A 278 -23.66 7.82 -6.73
C LYS A 278 -23.32 9.13 -7.43
N LEU A 279 -23.45 9.10 -8.75
CA LEU A 279 -23.34 10.29 -9.57
C LEU A 279 -24.62 11.11 -9.35
N GLY A 280 -24.45 12.35 -8.89
CA GLY A 280 -25.57 13.24 -8.65
C GLY A 280 -26.04 13.96 -9.92
N ASN A 281 -26.98 14.87 -9.74
CA ASN A 281 -27.60 15.63 -10.83
C ASN A 281 -26.57 16.37 -11.69
N HIS A 282 -26.85 16.40 -12.99
CA HIS A 282 -26.11 17.21 -13.94
C HIS A 282 -26.32 18.70 -13.62
N LEU A 283 -25.22 19.45 -13.57
CA LEU A 283 -25.27 20.89 -13.34
C LEU A 283 -25.64 21.58 -14.66
N ASN A 284 -26.81 22.22 -14.70
CA ASN A 284 -27.24 22.98 -15.87
C ASN A 284 -26.28 24.14 -16.12
N VAL A 285 -25.75 24.21 -17.35
CA VAL A 285 -24.93 25.34 -17.80
C VAL A 285 -25.87 26.51 -18.05
N ASP A 286 -25.67 27.60 -17.33
CA ASP A 286 -26.44 28.81 -17.56
C ASP A 286 -25.97 29.44 -18.88
N ALA A 287 -26.80 29.32 -19.94
CA ALA A 287 -26.42 29.59 -21.32
C ALA A 287 -25.99 31.05 -21.56
N GLU A 288 -26.47 31.98 -20.72
CA GLU A 288 -26.15 33.40 -20.82
C GLU A 288 -24.82 33.78 -20.14
N LYS A 289 -24.36 33.00 -19.15
CA LYS A 289 -23.15 33.31 -18.34
C LYS A 289 -22.02 32.30 -18.50
N ASN A 290 -22.24 31.20 -19.21
CA ASN A 290 -21.28 30.09 -19.35
C ASN A 290 -20.77 29.59 -17.97
N ALA A 291 -21.65 29.64 -16.95
CA ALA A 291 -21.34 29.30 -15.57
C ALA A 291 -22.01 27.96 -15.22
N THR A 292 -21.20 27.02 -14.73
CA THR A 292 -21.62 25.64 -14.39
C THR A 292 -22.04 25.47 -12.92
N CYS A 293 -21.83 26.47 -12.07
CA CYS A 293 -22.18 26.44 -10.64
C CYS A 293 -22.61 27.86 -10.20
N GLU A 294 -23.74 28.33 -10.73
CA GLU A 294 -24.22 29.69 -10.46
C GLU A 294 -24.52 29.90 -8.96
N ASN A 295 -23.96 30.92 -8.31
CA ASN A 295 -24.08 31.18 -6.87
C ASN A 295 -23.45 30.13 -5.93
N GLY A 296 -22.78 29.11 -6.47
CA GLY A 296 -22.00 28.15 -5.68
C GLY A 296 -20.50 28.45 -5.69
N MET A 297 -19.76 27.70 -4.90
CA MET A 297 -18.31 27.75 -4.81
C MET A 297 -17.70 26.33 -4.92
N PRO A 298 -16.38 26.22 -5.12
CA PRO A 298 -15.73 24.91 -5.08
C PRO A 298 -15.97 24.22 -3.75
N ALA A 299 -16.36 22.95 -3.81
CA ALA A 299 -16.50 22.08 -2.65
C ALA A 299 -15.19 22.03 -1.86
N VAL A 300 -15.30 22.22 -0.55
CA VAL A 300 -14.16 22.23 0.37
C VAL A 300 -14.31 21.09 1.36
N VAL A 301 -13.21 20.40 1.62
CA VAL A 301 -13.12 19.43 2.71
C VAL A 301 -12.12 19.93 3.75
N SER A 302 -12.43 19.67 5.02
CA SER A 302 -11.51 19.85 6.15
C SER A 302 -11.52 18.57 6.95
N CYS A 303 -10.41 17.84 6.89
CA CYS A 303 -10.23 16.53 7.48
C CYS A 303 -9.47 16.64 8.81
N VAL A 304 -9.77 15.73 9.73
CA VAL A 304 -9.12 15.62 11.04
C VAL A 304 -8.09 14.49 10.96
N PRO A 305 -6.78 14.76 11.11
CA PRO A 305 -5.78 13.70 11.17
C PRO A 305 -5.93 12.88 12.44
N GLY A 306 -5.76 11.57 12.31
CA GLY A 306 -5.60 10.69 13.46
C GLY A 306 -4.39 11.09 14.31
N ARG A 307 -4.36 10.63 15.56
CA ARG A 307 -3.35 11.03 16.55
C ARG A 307 -1.91 10.86 16.06
N ALA A 308 -1.61 9.78 15.33
CA ALA A 308 -0.28 9.50 14.78
C ALA A 308 0.13 10.47 13.66
N PHE A 309 -0.83 11.10 12.99
CA PHE A 309 -0.63 11.98 11.82
C PHE A 309 -0.90 13.45 12.11
N ALA A 310 -1.28 13.79 13.34
CA ALA A 310 -1.50 15.17 13.74
C ALA A 310 -0.17 15.95 13.68
N PRO A 311 -0.14 17.15 13.07
CA PRO A 311 1.07 17.98 13.06
C PRO A 311 1.48 18.23 14.51
N SER A 312 2.70 17.83 14.87
CA SER A 312 3.27 18.05 16.18
C SER A 312 3.39 19.56 16.43
N SER A 313 2.43 20.15 17.13
CA SER A 313 2.68 21.40 17.83
C SER A 313 3.77 21.11 18.86
N HIS A 314 4.97 21.61 18.58
CA HIS A 314 5.98 21.76 19.61
C HIS A 314 5.31 22.46 20.80
N SER A 315 5.36 21.82 21.98
CA SER A 315 4.76 22.23 23.26
C SER A 315 3.22 22.22 23.34
N GLY A 316 2.68 21.40 24.27
CA GLY A 316 1.34 21.62 24.83
C GLY A 316 0.43 20.40 25.02
N PHE A 317 0.36 19.47 24.07
CA PHE A 317 -0.69 18.43 24.08
C PHE A 317 -0.22 17.02 24.52
N ARG A 318 0.66 16.94 25.53
CA ARG A 318 0.91 15.65 26.22
C ARG A 318 0.06 15.45 27.48
N LYS A 319 -0.73 16.44 27.90
CA LYS A 319 -1.52 16.39 29.15
C LYS A 319 -3.01 16.66 28.91
N ALA A 320 -3.74 15.72 28.31
CA ALA A 320 -5.21 15.64 28.42
C ALA A 320 -5.81 14.31 27.92
N PHE A 321 -5.03 13.25 27.71
CA PHE A 321 -5.60 11.98 27.24
C PHE A 321 -5.14 10.85 28.15
N ARG A 322 -6.11 10.28 28.88
CA ARG A 322 -5.96 8.95 29.49
C ARG A 322 -5.66 7.98 28.37
N GLN A 323 -4.61 7.19 28.54
CA GLN A 323 -4.31 6.06 27.66
C GLN A 323 -5.35 4.98 27.99
N GLU A 324 -6.56 5.12 27.45
CA GLU A 324 -7.51 4.02 27.42
C GLU A 324 -6.88 2.89 26.61
N GLN A 325 -6.98 1.66 27.11
CA GLN A 325 -6.42 0.51 26.41
C GLN A 325 -7.14 0.38 25.07
N PRO A 326 -6.40 0.27 23.94
CA PRO A 326 -7.04 0.10 22.65
C PRO A 326 -7.79 -1.22 22.64
N LEU A 327 -9.05 -1.19 22.25
CA LEU A 327 -9.89 -2.39 22.11
C LEU A 327 -9.56 -3.16 20.83
N VAL A 328 -8.89 -2.52 19.87
CA VAL A 328 -8.54 -3.11 18.57
C VAL A 328 -7.09 -2.81 18.24
N ARG A 329 -6.40 -3.76 17.60
CA ARG A 329 -5.04 -3.58 17.06
C ARG A 329 -4.85 -4.33 15.76
N LEU A 330 -3.82 -3.94 15.01
CA LEU A 330 -3.36 -4.65 13.81
C LEU A 330 -2.05 -5.36 14.09
N LYS A 331 -1.91 -6.59 13.58
CA LYS A 331 -0.70 -7.42 13.67
C LYS A 331 -0.33 -8.03 12.32
N GLY A 332 0.95 -8.34 12.11
CA GLY A 332 1.42 -9.01 10.89
C GLY A 332 1.40 -8.17 9.60
N GLY A 333 1.10 -6.86 9.66
CA GLY A 333 1.15 -5.98 8.49
C GLY A 333 2.53 -5.39 8.24
N ALA A 334 2.91 -5.27 6.97
CA ALA A 334 4.18 -4.70 6.56
C ALA A 334 4.19 -3.16 6.67
N ASN A 335 3.04 -2.54 6.36
CA ASN A 335 2.86 -1.10 6.33
C ASN A 335 2.02 -0.60 7.50
N THR A 336 2.16 0.69 7.81
CA THR A 336 1.27 1.36 8.76
C THR A 336 -0.18 1.28 8.25
N GLY A 337 -1.11 0.91 9.13
CA GLY A 337 -2.53 0.75 8.75
C GLY A 337 -2.84 -0.57 8.05
N GLU A 338 -1.95 -1.55 8.08
CA GLU A 338 -2.15 -2.89 7.53
C GLU A 338 -1.97 -3.95 8.63
N GLY A 339 -2.74 -5.04 8.55
CA GLY A 339 -2.56 -6.23 9.39
C GLY A 339 -3.84 -6.99 9.69
N ARG A 340 -3.68 -8.17 10.31
CA ARG A 340 -4.74 -8.95 10.94
C ARG A 340 -5.40 -8.14 12.05
N VAL A 341 -6.72 -8.17 12.10
CA VAL A 341 -7.51 -7.49 13.13
C VAL A 341 -7.56 -8.36 14.38
N GLU A 342 -7.12 -7.80 15.49
CA GLU A 342 -7.25 -8.41 16.81
C GLU A 342 -8.05 -7.47 17.72
N VAL A 343 -8.96 -8.05 18.50
CA VAL A 343 -9.87 -7.35 19.41
C VAL A 343 -9.61 -7.82 20.85
N LEU A 344 -9.62 -6.90 21.79
CA LEU A 344 -9.47 -7.17 23.21
C LEU A 344 -10.87 -7.37 23.84
N LYS A 345 -11.16 -8.58 24.29
CA LYS A 345 -12.41 -8.94 24.96
C LYS A 345 -12.10 -9.72 26.23
N ASN A 346 -12.73 -9.37 27.34
CA ASN A 346 -12.52 -10.01 28.65
C ASN A 346 -11.04 -10.03 29.12
N GLY A 347 -10.23 -9.06 28.70
CA GLY A 347 -8.81 -8.98 29.05
C GLY A 347 -7.88 -9.83 28.17
N GLU A 348 -8.41 -10.53 27.17
CA GLU A 348 -7.65 -11.38 26.25
C GLU A 348 -7.79 -10.90 24.80
N TRP A 349 -6.68 -10.90 24.06
CA TRP A 349 -6.69 -10.59 22.63
C TRP A 349 -7.11 -11.81 21.85
N GLY A 350 -8.03 -11.62 20.91
CA GLY A 350 -8.47 -12.66 19.97
C GLY A 350 -8.72 -12.09 18.59
N THR A 351 -8.89 -12.96 17.61
CA THR A 351 -9.04 -12.56 16.20
C THR A 351 -10.50 -12.43 15.79
N VAL A 352 -10.71 -12.06 14.53
CA VAL A 352 -12.01 -11.89 13.88
C VAL A 352 -12.07 -12.86 12.71
N CYS A 353 -13.14 -13.64 12.59
CA CYS A 353 -13.36 -14.51 11.44
C CYS A 353 -13.78 -13.70 10.21
N ASP A 354 -13.37 -14.14 9.02
CA ASP A 354 -13.58 -13.43 7.77
C ASP A 354 -14.93 -13.66 7.08
N ASP A 355 -15.79 -14.49 7.67
CA ASP A 355 -17.18 -14.65 7.24
C ASP A 355 -17.90 -13.28 7.26
N ASN A 356 -18.54 -12.95 6.13
CA ASN A 356 -19.17 -11.65 5.88
C ASN A 356 -18.23 -10.42 6.01
N TRP A 357 -16.90 -10.62 6.03
CA TRP A 357 -15.93 -9.54 6.13
C TRP A 357 -15.86 -8.70 4.86
N ASN A 358 -16.21 -7.41 5.00
CA ASN A 358 -16.39 -6.50 3.86
C ASN A 358 -15.74 -5.13 4.10
N LEU A 359 -15.69 -4.30 3.04
CA LEU A 359 -15.08 -2.97 3.08
C LEU A 359 -15.71 -2.01 4.10
N VAL A 360 -17.00 -2.15 4.42
CA VAL A 360 -17.69 -1.29 5.38
C VAL A 360 -17.21 -1.61 6.79
N SER A 361 -17.23 -2.89 7.19
CA SER A 361 -16.72 -3.36 8.48
C SER A 361 -15.22 -3.07 8.64
N ALA A 362 -14.42 -3.31 7.60
CA ALA A 362 -13.00 -2.95 7.58
C ALA A 362 -12.78 -1.44 7.75
N SER A 363 -13.65 -0.60 7.17
CA SER A 363 -13.54 0.87 7.30
C SER A 363 -13.87 1.35 8.71
N VAL A 364 -14.68 0.63 9.48
CA VAL A 364 -14.89 0.92 10.92
C VAL A 364 -13.60 0.71 11.69
N VAL A 365 -12.93 -0.43 11.50
CA VAL A 365 -11.62 -0.73 12.12
C VAL A 365 -10.58 0.33 11.76
N CYS A 366 -10.48 0.71 10.48
CA CYS A 366 -9.53 1.74 10.05
C CYS A 366 -9.79 3.10 10.72
N ARG A 367 -11.05 3.53 10.81
CA ARG A 367 -11.41 4.80 11.45
C ARG A 367 -11.19 4.77 12.96
N GLU A 368 -11.51 3.66 13.62
CA GLU A 368 -11.28 3.44 15.05
C GLU A 368 -9.80 3.61 15.41
N LEU A 369 -8.91 3.07 14.56
CA LEU A 369 -7.45 3.17 14.72
C LEU A 369 -6.88 4.55 14.32
N GLY A 370 -7.72 5.47 13.84
CA GLY A 370 -7.33 6.82 13.44
C GLY A 370 -6.76 6.93 12.01
N PHE A 371 -6.98 5.92 11.17
CA PHE A 371 -6.74 5.98 9.73
C PHE A 371 -8.01 6.43 8.99
N GLY A 372 -7.97 6.40 7.66
CA GLY A 372 -9.13 6.69 6.83
C GLY A 372 -10.11 5.53 6.69
N SER A 373 -10.69 5.39 5.50
CA SER A 373 -11.45 4.20 5.11
C SER A 373 -10.52 3.03 4.79
N ALA A 374 -11.09 1.83 4.70
CA ALA A 374 -10.36 0.66 4.23
C ALA A 374 -10.06 0.77 2.73
N LYS A 375 -8.81 0.51 2.35
CA LYS A 375 -8.38 0.24 0.98
C LYS A 375 -8.77 -1.19 0.56
N GLU A 376 -8.57 -2.15 1.45
CA GLU A 376 -8.87 -3.57 1.23
C GLU A 376 -9.38 -4.24 2.51
N ALA A 377 -10.44 -5.04 2.38
CA ALA A 377 -10.88 -6.01 3.39
C ALA A 377 -10.28 -7.38 3.06
N ILE A 378 -9.37 -7.88 3.89
CA ILE A 378 -8.58 -9.07 3.59
C ILE A 378 -9.16 -10.27 4.35
N THR A 379 -9.33 -11.38 3.64
CA THR A 379 -9.79 -12.67 4.17
C THR A 379 -8.69 -13.72 3.99
N GLY A 380 -8.87 -14.90 4.56
CA GLY A 380 -8.06 -16.10 4.39
C GLY A 380 -6.70 -16.01 5.08
N ALA A 381 -6.64 -15.30 6.22
CA ALA A 381 -5.42 -15.07 6.99
C ALA A 381 -4.20 -14.63 6.15
N ARG A 382 -4.44 -13.93 5.03
CA ARG A 382 -3.39 -13.57 4.06
C ARG A 382 -2.31 -12.65 4.64
N LEU A 383 -2.61 -11.97 5.76
CA LEU A 383 -1.64 -11.17 6.50
C LEU A 383 -1.11 -11.86 7.76
N GLY A 384 -1.22 -13.18 7.83
CA GLY A 384 -0.77 -14.03 8.91
C GLY A 384 -1.91 -14.48 9.82
N GLN A 385 -1.74 -15.65 10.41
CA GLN A 385 -2.68 -16.30 11.31
C GLN A 385 -2.53 -15.78 12.75
N GLY A 386 -3.63 -15.75 13.50
CA GLY A 386 -3.65 -15.51 14.92
C GLY A 386 -3.33 -16.75 15.73
N MET A 387 -3.51 -16.61 17.04
CA MET A 387 -3.45 -17.70 18.00
C MET A 387 -4.44 -17.39 19.12
N GLY A 388 -5.07 -18.43 19.68
CA GLY A 388 -5.99 -18.29 20.80
C GLY A 388 -7.44 -18.10 20.35
N PRO A 389 -8.26 -17.32 21.06
CA PRO A 389 -9.69 -17.24 20.78
C PRO A 389 -10.00 -16.42 19.51
N ILE A 390 -11.05 -16.83 18.79
CA ILE A 390 -11.69 -16.03 17.74
C ILE A 390 -12.90 -15.36 18.39
N HIS A 391 -12.85 -14.03 18.58
CA HIS A 391 -13.83 -13.31 19.41
C HIS A 391 -15.09 -12.90 18.67
N LEU A 392 -14.97 -12.62 17.37
CA LEU A 392 -16.04 -12.07 16.54
C LEU A 392 -16.18 -12.88 15.25
N ASN A 393 -17.43 -13.11 14.84
CA ASN A 393 -17.78 -13.76 13.58
C ASN A 393 -18.92 -13.01 12.87
N GLU A 394 -19.04 -13.13 11.55
CA GLU A 394 -20.12 -12.55 10.72
C GLU A 394 -20.38 -11.06 11.02
N ILE A 395 -19.33 -10.23 11.06
CA ILE A 395 -19.45 -8.82 11.43
C ILE A 395 -20.24 -8.03 10.38
N ASP A 396 -21.36 -7.46 10.81
CA ASP A 396 -22.26 -6.64 10.01
C ASP A 396 -22.30 -5.20 10.57
N CYS A 397 -21.50 -4.32 9.97
CA CYS A 397 -21.42 -2.91 10.31
C CYS A 397 -22.22 -2.04 9.34
N THR A 398 -22.88 -1.00 9.86
CA THR A 398 -23.52 0.06 9.06
C THR A 398 -22.51 1.03 8.44
N GLY A 399 -21.33 1.17 9.06
CA GLY A 399 -20.22 2.06 8.66
C GLY A 399 -20.14 3.37 9.46
N PHE A 400 -21.00 3.55 10.44
CA PHE A 400 -21.08 4.74 11.31
C PHE A 400 -20.70 4.47 12.77
N GLU A 401 -20.47 3.21 13.12
CA GLU A 401 -19.97 2.76 14.40
C GLU A 401 -18.62 3.42 14.71
N LYS A 402 -18.35 3.60 16.01
CA LYS A 402 -17.07 4.16 16.48
C LYS A 402 -16.03 3.08 16.72
N SER A 403 -16.48 1.89 17.12
CA SER A 403 -15.66 0.70 17.27
C SER A 403 -16.29 -0.48 16.56
N VAL A 404 -15.45 -1.41 16.08
CA VAL A 404 -15.91 -2.67 15.48
C VAL A 404 -16.71 -3.52 16.48
N THR A 405 -16.48 -3.36 17.78
CA THR A 405 -17.24 -4.06 18.83
C THR A 405 -18.68 -3.55 18.98
N ASP A 406 -19.01 -2.39 18.39
CA ASP A 406 -20.36 -1.85 18.38
C ASP A 406 -21.21 -2.38 17.20
N CYS A 407 -20.57 -3.06 16.24
CA CYS A 407 -21.27 -3.66 15.11
C CYS A 407 -22.07 -4.88 15.56
N LYS A 408 -23.03 -5.30 14.72
CA LYS A 408 -23.71 -6.58 14.93
C LYS A 408 -22.74 -7.70 14.55
N PHE A 409 -22.61 -8.71 15.40
CA PHE A 409 -21.76 -9.87 15.13
C PHE A 409 -22.33 -11.12 15.80
N ASN A 410 -21.95 -12.29 15.29
CA ASN A 410 -22.22 -13.58 15.93
C ASN A 410 -21.14 -13.88 16.98
N THR A 411 -21.55 -14.36 18.15
CA THR A 411 -20.62 -14.79 19.23
C THR A 411 -20.21 -16.25 19.09
N GLU A 412 -20.97 -17.05 18.34
CA GLU A 412 -20.60 -18.42 18.02
C GLU A 412 -19.60 -18.41 16.86
N SER A 413 -18.35 -18.75 17.16
CA SER A 413 -17.28 -18.95 16.17
C SER A 413 -17.21 -20.41 15.68
N GLN A 414 -18.31 -21.17 15.83
CA GLN A 414 -18.33 -22.60 15.56
C GLN A 414 -18.22 -22.86 14.05
N GLY A 415 -17.02 -23.22 13.60
CA GLY A 415 -16.71 -23.44 12.19
C GLY A 415 -15.48 -22.66 11.72
N CYS A 416 -15.16 -21.54 12.38
CA CYS A 416 -14.01 -20.71 12.03
C CYS A 416 -12.71 -21.25 12.64
N ASN A 417 -11.63 -21.17 11.87
CA ASN A 417 -10.27 -21.41 12.35
C ASN A 417 -9.31 -20.26 11.96
N HIS A 418 -8.05 -20.31 12.39
CA HIS A 418 -7.12 -19.19 12.15
C HIS A 418 -6.70 -19.01 10.69
N GLU A 419 -7.00 -19.93 9.77
CA GLU A 419 -6.88 -19.70 8.33
C GLU A 419 -7.92 -18.71 7.80
N GLU A 420 -8.95 -18.40 8.60
CA GLU A 420 -10.05 -17.48 8.27
C GLU A 420 -9.95 -16.16 9.04
N ASP A 421 -8.77 -15.85 9.60
CA ASP A 421 -8.59 -14.59 10.31
C ASP A 421 -8.65 -13.38 9.35
N ALA A 422 -9.52 -12.45 9.68
CA ALA A 422 -9.76 -11.22 8.95
C ALA A 422 -8.64 -10.20 9.15
N ALA A 423 -8.33 -9.47 8.09
CA ALA A 423 -7.30 -8.44 8.07
C ALA A 423 -7.76 -7.20 7.29
N VAL A 424 -7.04 -6.09 7.44
CA VAL A 424 -7.33 -4.83 6.72
C VAL A 424 -6.09 -4.20 6.15
N ARG A 425 -6.29 -3.43 5.07
CA ARG A 425 -5.39 -2.35 4.65
C ARG A 425 -6.16 -1.05 4.66
N CYS A 426 -5.70 -0.08 5.43
CA CYS A 426 -6.31 1.23 5.56
C CYS A 426 -5.69 2.26 4.62
N ASN A 427 -6.48 3.26 4.22
CA ASN A 427 -5.93 4.46 3.62
C ASN A 427 -5.20 5.26 4.71
N VAL A 428 -3.97 5.66 4.41
CA VAL A 428 -3.10 6.43 5.31
C VAL A 428 -2.78 7.78 4.67
N PRO A 429 -2.78 8.90 5.41
CA PRO A 429 -2.48 10.21 4.85
C PRO A 429 -1.09 10.25 4.22
N ALA A 430 -0.98 10.89 3.06
CA ALA A 430 0.31 11.04 2.38
C ALA A 430 1.24 11.97 3.19
N MET A 431 2.19 11.36 3.90
CA MET A 431 3.16 12.07 4.76
C MET A 431 4.45 12.47 4.03
N GLY A 432 4.66 12.03 2.79
CA GLY A 432 5.85 12.39 2.01
C GLY A 432 7.19 11.88 2.54
N PHE A 433 7.20 11.00 3.55
CA PHE A 433 8.43 10.45 4.14
C PHE A 433 9.29 9.65 3.14
N GLN A 434 8.68 9.08 2.11
CA GLN A 434 9.37 8.37 1.03
C GLN A 434 10.37 9.25 0.27
N ASN A 435 10.15 10.57 0.21
CA ASN A 435 11.04 11.48 -0.52
C ASN A 435 12.29 11.89 0.28
N GLN A 436 12.40 11.47 1.54
CA GLN A 436 13.50 11.83 2.44
C GLN A 436 14.56 10.70 2.57
N LEU A 437 14.31 9.54 1.96
CA LEU A 437 15.15 8.36 2.06
C LEU A 437 15.17 7.63 0.72
N ARG A 438 16.30 7.03 0.33
CA ARG A 438 16.38 6.14 -0.84
C ARG A 438 17.35 4.99 -0.62
N LEU A 439 17.20 3.93 -1.42
CA LEU A 439 18.18 2.84 -1.53
C LEU A 439 19.07 3.06 -2.76
N SER A 440 20.36 2.81 -2.59
CA SER A 440 21.39 3.08 -3.61
C SER A 440 22.33 1.88 -3.75
N GLY A 441 22.69 1.55 -5.00
CA GLY A 441 23.69 0.53 -5.33
C GLY A 441 23.30 -0.94 -5.19
N GLY A 442 22.05 -1.24 -4.81
CA GLY A 442 21.55 -2.60 -4.75
C GLY A 442 21.42 -3.27 -6.12
N ARG A 443 21.38 -4.61 -6.13
CA ARG A 443 21.18 -5.39 -7.38
C ARG A 443 19.76 -5.31 -7.89
N ASN A 444 18.81 -4.93 -7.04
CA ASN A 444 17.40 -4.74 -7.35
C ASN A 444 16.82 -3.59 -6.51
N PRO A 445 15.60 -3.10 -6.80
CA PRO A 445 15.00 -1.97 -6.09
C PRO A 445 14.70 -2.20 -4.59
N TYR A 446 14.78 -3.44 -4.11
CA TYR A 446 14.43 -3.83 -2.74
C TYR A 446 15.64 -3.94 -1.81
N GLU A 447 16.87 -3.76 -2.31
CA GLU A 447 18.07 -3.75 -1.49
C GLU A 447 18.96 -2.56 -1.82
N GLY A 448 19.82 -2.19 -0.88
CA GLY A 448 20.84 -1.19 -1.13
C GLY A 448 21.28 -0.47 0.13
N ARG A 449 22.24 0.43 -0.07
CA ARG A 449 22.73 1.35 0.95
C ARG A 449 21.67 2.40 1.24
N VAL A 450 21.43 2.66 2.52
CA VAL A 450 20.45 3.64 2.98
C VAL A 450 21.05 5.04 2.89
N GLU A 451 20.45 5.87 2.04
CA GLU A 451 20.79 7.27 1.89
C GLU A 451 19.62 8.14 2.36
N VAL A 452 19.90 9.14 3.19
CA VAL A 452 18.90 10.08 3.71
C VAL A 452 19.19 11.50 3.23
N LEU A 453 18.14 12.26 2.97
CA LEU A 453 18.25 13.65 2.54
C LEU A 453 18.36 14.54 3.78
N ALA A 454 19.53 15.17 3.95
CA ALA A 454 19.81 16.04 5.09
C ALA A 454 20.16 17.46 4.61
N GLU A 455 19.82 18.46 5.42
CA GLU A 455 20.20 19.84 5.17
C GLU A 455 21.61 20.11 5.69
N ARG A 456 22.51 20.59 4.80
CA ARG A 456 23.87 21.01 5.15
C ARG A 456 24.18 22.34 4.48
N ASN A 457 24.52 23.34 5.29
CA ASN A 457 24.82 24.72 4.84
C ASN A 457 23.70 25.32 3.95
N GLY A 458 22.43 25.08 4.27
CA GLY A 458 21.28 25.61 3.51
C GLY A 458 20.99 24.89 2.19
N THR A 459 21.69 23.79 1.88
CA THR A 459 21.44 22.94 0.72
C THR A 459 21.08 21.53 1.15
N LEU A 460 20.08 20.93 0.52
CA LEU A 460 19.72 19.53 0.74
C LEU A 460 20.71 18.63 0.00
N LYS A 461 21.37 17.73 0.72
CA LYS A 461 22.33 16.76 0.17
C LYS A 461 22.01 15.37 0.68
N TRP A 462 22.26 14.38 -0.17
CA TRP A 462 22.18 12.97 0.23
C TRP A 462 23.41 12.60 1.04
N GLY A 463 23.21 11.75 2.05
CA GLY A 463 24.29 11.18 2.85
C GLY A 463 23.93 9.80 3.39
N THR A 464 24.93 9.06 3.88
CA THR A 464 24.74 7.72 4.45
C THR A 464 24.33 7.76 5.92
N VAL A 465 23.73 6.66 6.39
CA VAL A 465 23.47 6.40 7.81
C VAL A 465 24.60 5.55 8.41
N CYS A 466 25.02 5.84 9.63
CA CYS A 466 26.02 5.06 10.36
C CYS A 466 25.50 3.63 10.59
N SER A 467 26.36 2.63 10.37
CA SER A 467 25.99 1.22 10.50
C SER A 467 26.22 0.63 11.89
N GLU A 468 26.83 1.37 12.81
CA GLU A 468 27.10 0.90 14.16
C GLU A 468 25.80 0.56 14.90
N ASN A 469 25.70 -0.68 15.37
CA ASN A 469 24.50 -1.26 15.99
C ASN A 469 23.25 -1.29 15.09
N TRP A 470 23.41 -1.16 13.77
CA TRP A 470 22.31 -1.27 12.81
C TRP A 470 21.74 -2.69 12.81
N SER A 471 20.44 -2.82 13.09
CA SER A 471 19.74 -4.10 13.22
C SER A 471 18.56 -4.21 12.25
N THR A 472 17.93 -5.39 12.26
CA THR A 472 16.70 -5.62 11.47
C THR A 472 15.56 -4.72 11.91
N VAL A 473 15.55 -4.21 13.14
CA VAL A 473 14.49 -3.29 13.64
C VAL A 473 14.56 -1.94 12.94
N GLU A 474 15.76 -1.36 12.81
CA GLU A 474 15.95 -0.12 12.03
C GLU A 474 15.65 -0.36 10.54
N ALA A 475 16.09 -1.50 10.01
CA ALA A 475 15.79 -1.88 8.63
C ALA A 475 14.28 -2.01 8.37
N MET A 476 13.49 -2.53 9.32
CA MET A 476 12.03 -2.60 9.21
C MET A 476 11.41 -1.21 9.04
N VAL A 477 11.91 -0.21 9.78
CA VAL A 477 11.46 1.18 9.66
C VAL A 477 11.79 1.73 8.27
N VAL A 478 12.98 1.43 7.73
CA VAL A 478 13.39 1.86 6.38
C VAL A 478 12.53 1.22 5.29
N CYS A 479 12.38 -0.11 5.30
CA CYS A 479 11.58 -0.83 4.31
C CYS A 479 10.11 -0.36 4.34
N ARG A 480 9.55 -0.17 5.54
CA ARG A 480 8.20 0.38 5.71
C ARG A 480 8.09 1.82 5.24
N GLN A 481 9.06 2.69 5.58
CA GLN A 481 9.06 4.09 5.15
C GLN A 481 9.03 4.21 3.63
N LEU A 482 9.72 3.31 2.92
CA LEU A 482 9.74 3.25 1.45
C LEU A 482 8.53 2.52 0.85
N GLY A 483 7.70 1.87 1.66
CA GLY A 483 6.60 1.04 1.17
C GLY A 483 7.06 -0.25 0.48
N LEU A 484 8.24 -0.78 0.85
CA LEU A 484 8.85 -1.99 0.29
C LEU A 484 8.59 -3.24 1.16
N GLY A 485 7.72 -3.13 2.15
CA GLY A 485 7.33 -4.23 3.03
C GLY A 485 8.20 -4.37 4.28
N PHE A 486 8.51 -5.61 4.65
CA PHE A 486 9.34 -5.99 5.79
C PHE A 486 10.83 -5.95 5.44
N ALA A 487 11.69 -5.85 6.45
CA ALA A 487 13.12 -6.09 6.28
C ALA A 487 13.43 -7.59 6.32
N SER A 488 14.04 -8.10 5.26
CA SER A 488 14.63 -9.44 5.24
C SER A 488 16.01 -9.43 5.91
N HIS A 489 16.81 -8.40 5.66
CA HIS A 489 18.16 -8.27 6.19
C HIS A 489 18.54 -6.82 6.51
N ALA A 490 19.41 -6.69 7.52
CA ALA A 490 20.11 -5.47 7.85
C ALA A 490 21.62 -5.68 7.68
N PHE A 491 22.28 -4.74 7.00
CA PHE A 491 23.70 -4.83 6.69
C PHE A 491 24.46 -3.71 7.40
N GLN A 492 25.54 -4.09 8.07
CA GLN A 492 26.43 -3.13 8.73
C GLN A 492 27.60 -2.70 7.84
N GLU A 493 27.88 -3.47 6.78
CA GLU A 493 28.92 -3.18 5.81
C GLU A 493 28.32 -3.26 4.41
N THR A 494 28.57 -2.24 3.59
CA THR A 494 27.91 -2.05 2.29
C THR A 494 28.91 -1.82 1.16
N TRP A 495 30.15 -2.28 1.36
CA TRP A 495 31.27 -2.05 0.45
C TRP A 495 31.05 -2.62 -0.97
N TYR A 496 30.17 -3.61 -1.11
CA TYR A 496 29.82 -4.28 -2.36
C TYR A 496 28.72 -3.57 -3.17
N TRP A 497 28.04 -2.57 -2.60
CA TRP A 497 27.08 -1.74 -3.33
C TRP A 497 27.75 -0.46 -3.83
N HIS A 498 27.70 -0.27 -5.15
CA HIS A 498 28.18 0.95 -5.80
C HIS A 498 27.11 2.03 -5.69
N GLY A 499 27.38 3.09 -4.95
CA GLY A 499 26.48 4.26 -4.92
C GLY A 499 27.21 5.54 -5.32
N ASP A 500 26.45 6.62 -5.39
CA ASP A 500 26.98 7.93 -5.74
C ASP A 500 28.00 8.40 -4.67
N VAL A 501 29.24 8.64 -5.11
CA VAL A 501 30.35 9.10 -4.26
C VAL A 501 30.00 10.43 -3.58
N SER A 502 29.11 11.23 -4.17
CA SER A 502 28.64 12.49 -3.59
C SER A 502 27.86 12.32 -2.28
N ALA A 503 27.35 11.10 -2.02
CA ALA A 503 26.55 10.76 -0.85
C ALA A 503 27.32 10.00 0.24
N ASP A 504 28.64 9.83 0.14
CA ASP A 504 29.44 9.01 1.08
C ASP A 504 29.54 9.59 2.51
N ASN A 505 29.22 10.87 2.70
CA ASN A 505 29.28 11.49 4.02
C ASN A 505 28.18 10.93 4.95
N VAL A 506 28.54 10.55 6.18
CA VAL A 506 27.56 10.18 7.20
C VAL A 506 26.79 11.42 7.66
N VAL A 507 25.47 11.35 7.62
CA VAL A 507 24.56 12.45 8.01
C VAL A 507 23.62 12.07 9.15
N MET A 508 23.63 10.81 9.58
CA MET A 508 22.81 10.31 10.69
C MET A 508 23.56 9.18 11.42
N SER A 509 23.63 9.24 12.75
CA SER A 509 24.27 8.22 13.60
C SER A 509 23.43 7.88 14.84
N GLY A 510 23.81 6.80 15.52
CA GLY A 510 23.18 6.38 16.78
C GLY A 510 21.71 5.98 16.63
N VAL A 511 21.32 5.57 15.42
CA VAL A 511 19.91 5.26 15.11
C VAL A 511 19.48 4.03 15.88
N LYS A 512 18.46 4.18 16.71
CA LYS A 512 17.84 3.10 17.46
C LYS A 512 16.33 3.25 17.41
N CYS A 513 15.69 2.27 16.79
CA CYS A 513 14.25 2.23 16.59
C CYS A 513 13.59 1.26 17.58
N SER A 514 12.32 1.51 17.89
CA SER A 514 11.43 0.55 18.54
C SER A 514 10.80 -0.42 17.53
N GLY A 515 10.79 -0.05 16.25
CA GLY A 515 10.15 -0.79 15.15
C GLY A 515 8.74 -0.30 14.84
N THR A 516 8.20 0.68 15.57
CA THR A 516 6.86 1.27 15.35
C THR A 516 6.88 2.62 14.65
N GLU A 517 8.05 3.19 14.44
CA GLU A 517 8.23 4.51 13.84
C GLU A 517 7.83 4.56 12.36
N MET A 518 7.19 5.63 11.92
CA MET A 518 6.77 5.80 10.52
C MET A 518 7.90 6.24 9.58
N SER A 519 8.99 6.76 10.15
CA SER A 519 10.17 7.22 9.40
C SER A 519 11.42 7.05 10.26
N LEU A 520 12.56 6.91 9.61
CA LEU A 520 13.85 6.75 10.27
C LEU A 520 14.19 7.97 11.15
N ALA A 521 13.77 9.18 10.72
CA ALA A 521 13.95 10.41 11.47
C ALA A 521 13.15 10.49 12.77
N HIS A 522 12.13 9.63 12.97
CA HIS A 522 11.41 9.54 14.24
C HIS A 522 12.05 8.59 15.24
N CYS A 523 12.98 7.74 14.80
CA CYS A 523 13.76 6.90 15.71
C CYS A 523 14.66 7.77 16.58
N ARG A 524 15.13 7.23 17.70
CA ARG A 524 16.14 7.93 18.49
C ARG A 524 17.44 7.96 17.69
N HIS A 525 18.06 9.12 17.54
CA HIS A 525 19.35 9.31 16.85
C HIS A 525 20.09 10.53 17.43
N ASP A 526 21.37 10.70 17.10
CA ASP A 526 22.26 11.72 17.71
C ASP A 526 22.01 13.16 17.23
N GLY A 527 20.95 13.39 16.45
CA GLY A 527 20.64 14.71 15.89
C GLY A 527 21.70 15.21 14.88
N ALA A 528 22.19 16.43 15.09
CA ALA A 528 23.17 17.09 14.22
C ALA A 528 24.62 16.67 14.52
N ASP A 529 24.89 16.21 15.74
CA ASP A 529 26.22 15.81 16.20
C ASP A 529 26.49 14.34 15.82
N VAL A 530 26.75 14.13 14.53
CA VAL A 530 26.97 12.80 13.96
C VAL A 530 28.33 12.25 14.41
N SER A 531 28.32 11.11 15.10
CA SER A 531 29.52 10.38 15.51
C SER A 531 29.46 8.95 14.97
N CYS A 532 30.44 8.57 14.15
CA CYS A 532 30.51 7.23 13.58
C CYS A 532 31.98 6.78 13.53
N PRO A 533 32.52 6.22 14.63
CA PRO A 533 33.93 5.82 14.71
C PRO A 533 34.32 4.73 13.71
N ARG A 534 33.33 3.94 13.25
CA ARG A 534 33.47 2.97 12.16
C ARG A 534 32.33 3.16 11.16
N GLY A 535 32.32 4.25 10.37
CA GLY A 535 31.34 4.34 9.28
C GLY A 535 31.42 5.59 8.41
N GLY A 536 30.93 5.45 7.18
CA GLY A 536 30.98 6.44 6.09
C GLY A 536 31.31 5.78 4.75
N GLY A 537 30.57 6.13 3.70
CA GLY A 537 30.69 5.55 2.36
C GLY A 537 30.45 4.03 2.34
N ARG A 538 31.53 3.25 2.20
CA ARG A 538 31.52 1.77 2.11
C ARG A 538 31.09 1.04 3.39
N PHE A 539 31.03 1.76 4.51
CA PHE A 539 30.59 1.25 5.81
C PHE A 539 29.27 1.94 6.25
N GLY A 540 28.45 2.39 5.29
CA GLY A 540 27.11 2.89 5.59
C GLY A 540 26.14 1.75 5.87
N ALA A 541 25.05 2.05 6.58
CA ALA A 541 23.99 1.09 6.84
C ALA A 541 23.26 0.66 5.55
N GLY A 542 22.80 -0.58 5.57
CA GLY A 542 22.16 -1.22 4.42
C GLY A 542 20.92 -2.01 4.79
N VAL A 543 20.02 -2.18 3.82
CA VAL A 543 18.81 -2.99 4.00
C VAL A 543 18.53 -3.86 2.78
N SER A 544 17.82 -4.96 3.02
CA SER A 544 17.07 -5.69 2.00
C SER A 544 15.64 -5.85 2.50
N CYS A 545 14.68 -5.62 1.61
CA CYS A 545 13.26 -5.62 1.89
C CYS A 545 12.57 -6.78 1.18
N SER A 546 11.43 -7.21 1.74
CA SER A 546 10.58 -8.29 1.23
C SER A 546 9.13 -7.93 1.52
N GLU A 547 8.21 -8.30 0.62
CA GLU A 547 6.78 -8.08 0.83
C GLU A 547 6.20 -8.93 1.96
N THR A 548 6.83 -10.07 2.26
CA THR A 548 6.39 -11.04 3.27
C THR A 548 7.48 -11.33 4.30
N ALA A 549 7.06 -11.77 5.49
CA ALA A 549 7.93 -12.21 6.58
C ALA A 549 7.30 -13.35 7.40
N PRO A 550 8.11 -14.22 8.03
CA PRO A 550 7.63 -15.20 9.00
C PRO A 550 7.23 -14.53 10.32
N ASP A 551 6.33 -15.16 11.07
CA ASP A 551 5.90 -14.73 12.41
C ASP A 551 5.91 -15.95 13.33
N LEU A 552 6.90 -16.02 14.21
CA LEU A 552 7.14 -17.18 15.05
C LEU A 552 6.49 -17.01 16.42
N VAL A 553 5.59 -17.91 16.78
CA VAL A 553 4.87 -17.87 18.05
C VAL A 553 5.01 -19.20 18.78
N LEU A 554 5.41 -19.14 20.05
CA LEU A 554 5.48 -20.30 20.93
C LEU A 554 4.08 -20.68 21.44
N ASN A 555 3.73 -21.97 21.36
CA ASN A 555 2.51 -22.48 21.97
C ASN A 555 2.64 -22.49 23.51
N ALA A 556 2.16 -21.45 24.16
CA ALA A 556 2.26 -21.28 25.61
C ALA A 556 1.46 -22.33 26.39
N GLU A 557 0.28 -22.72 25.87
CA GLU A 557 -0.57 -23.74 26.50
C GLU A 557 0.14 -25.10 26.55
N LEU A 558 0.80 -25.49 25.46
CA LEU A 558 1.57 -26.74 25.43
C LEU A 558 2.75 -26.71 26.42
N VAL A 559 3.43 -25.58 26.56
CA VAL A 559 4.51 -25.42 27.55
C VAL A 559 3.97 -25.65 28.96
N GLU A 560 2.82 -25.06 29.29
CA GLU A 560 2.16 -25.21 30.59
C GLU A 560 1.73 -26.67 30.84
N GLN A 561 1.11 -27.32 29.86
CA GLN A 561 0.61 -28.69 29.97
C GLN A 561 1.71 -29.75 30.06
N THR A 562 2.89 -29.48 29.47
CA THR A 562 3.99 -30.45 29.38
C THR A 562 5.13 -30.19 30.37
N ALA A 563 4.98 -29.20 31.26
CA ALA A 563 6.00 -28.85 32.24
C ALA A 563 6.08 -29.89 33.38
N TYR A 564 7.24 -30.50 33.61
CA TYR A 564 7.50 -31.38 34.75
C TYR A 564 8.94 -31.32 35.24
N LEU A 565 9.15 -31.72 36.51
CA LEU A 565 10.47 -31.86 37.11
C LEU A 565 10.99 -33.29 36.96
N GLU A 566 12.26 -33.42 36.61
CA GLU A 566 12.93 -34.70 36.49
C GLU A 566 14.34 -34.63 37.10
N ASP A 567 14.64 -35.52 38.03
CA ASP A 567 15.99 -35.68 38.57
C ASP A 567 16.73 -36.74 37.74
N ARG A 568 17.74 -36.32 36.96
CA ARG A 568 18.54 -37.19 36.09
C ARG A 568 19.97 -37.34 36.60
N PRO A 569 20.52 -38.56 36.68
CA PRO A 569 21.92 -38.78 37.00
C PRO A 569 22.84 -38.26 35.89
N MET A 570 24.02 -37.75 36.28
CA MET A 570 24.97 -37.09 35.38
C MET A 570 25.46 -37.98 34.24
N PHE A 571 25.60 -39.30 34.44
CA PHE A 571 26.06 -40.20 33.38
C PHE A 571 25.11 -40.28 32.16
N MET A 572 23.82 -39.95 32.33
CA MET A 572 22.86 -39.88 31.19
C MET A 572 22.88 -38.51 30.50
N LEU A 573 23.52 -37.50 31.09
CA LEU A 573 23.54 -36.12 30.62
C LEU A 573 24.90 -35.74 30.02
N GLN A 574 25.71 -36.72 29.60
CA GLN A 574 27.06 -36.48 29.10
C GLN A 574 27.05 -35.55 27.88
N CYS A 575 26.26 -35.87 26.85
CA CYS A 575 26.18 -35.01 25.67
C CYS A 575 25.65 -33.60 26.05
N ALA A 576 24.67 -33.51 26.96
CA ALA A 576 24.10 -32.24 27.39
C ALA A 576 25.10 -31.38 28.19
N LEU A 577 26.07 -32.00 28.86
CA LEU A 577 27.18 -31.30 29.52
C LEU A 577 28.17 -30.76 28.48
N GLU A 578 28.53 -31.57 27.48
CA GLU A 578 29.45 -31.21 26.39
C GLU A 578 28.86 -30.10 25.49
N GLU A 579 27.55 -30.09 25.29
CA GLU A 579 26.82 -29.09 24.49
C GLU A 579 26.35 -27.87 25.29
N ASN A 580 26.82 -27.70 26.54
CA ASN A 580 26.52 -26.55 27.40
C ASN A 580 25.01 -26.36 27.71
N CYS A 581 24.22 -27.44 27.74
CA CYS A 581 22.80 -27.39 28.11
C CYS A 581 22.56 -27.38 29.63
N LEU A 582 23.58 -27.63 30.44
CA LEU A 582 23.50 -27.65 31.90
C LEU A 582 24.04 -26.35 32.52
N ALA A 583 23.49 -25.96 33.68
CA ALA A 583 23.99 -24.80 34.44
C ALA A 583 25.46 -24.98 34.86
N SER A 584 26.18 -23.87 35.05
CA SER A 584 27.62 -23.86 35.36
C SER A 584 28.03 -24.70 36.57
N SER A 585 27.14 -24.89 37.56
CA SER A 585 27.41 -25.76 38.71
C SER A 585 27.54 -27.25 38.34
N ALA A 586 27.06 -27.66 37.15
CA ALA A 586 27.14 -29.06 36.67
C ALA A 586 28.58 -29.52 36.43
N ALA A 587 29.47 -28.59 36.08
CA ALA A 587 30.89 -28.88 35.88
C ALA A 587 31.58 -29.47 37.14
N ASN A 588 31.08 -29.12 38.34
CA ASN A 588 31.65 -29.57 39.61
C ASN A 588 30.88 -30.76 40.23
N THR A 589 29.97 -31.38 39.48
CA THR A 589 29.13 -32.49 39.99
C THR A 589 29.72 -33.84 39.60
N SER A 590 29.73 -34.80 40.53
CA SER A 590 30.22 -36.16 40.26
C SER A 590 29.47 -36.81 39.09
N LEU A 591 30.20 -37.34 38.10
CA LEU A 591 29.61 -38.05 36.96
C LEU A 591 28.95 -39.38 37.37
N THR A 592 29.43 -40.01 38.45
CA THR A 592 28.98 -41.36 38.87
C THR A 592 27.85 -41.35 39.88
N SER A 593 27.75 -40.31 40.72
CA SER A 593 26.77 -40.23 41.81
C SER A 593 25.96 -38.93 41.81
N GLY A 594 26.30 -37.97 40.94
CA GLY A 594 25.64 -36.69 40.87
C GLY A 594 24.32 -36.72 40.12
N TYR A 595 23.40 -35.86 40.54
CA TYR A 595 22.09 -35.67 39.93
C TYR A 595 21.87 -34.21 39.56
N ARG A 596 21.03 -34.01 38.53
CA ARG A 596 20.55 -32.71 38.10
C ARG A 596 19.04 -32.71 38.05
N ARG A 597 18.45 -31.73 38.70
CA ARG A 597 17.02 -31.44 38.58
C ARG A 597 16.79 -30.62 37.33
N LEU A 598 15.98 -31.14 36.42
CA LEU A 598 15.64 -30.54 35.14
C LEU A 598 14.16 -30.15 35.15
N LEU A 599 13.85 -28.92 34.80
CA LEU A 599 12.49 -28.53 34.41
C LEU A 599 12.37 -28.77 32.91
N ARG A 600 11.61 -29.78 32.53
CA ARG A 600 11.34 -30.13 31.14
C ARG A 600 9.99 -29.61 30.71
N PHE A 601 9.90 -29.19 29.46
CA PHE A 601 8.67 -28.78 28.79
C PHE A 601 8.86 -28.94 27.28
N SER A 602 7.76 -29.04 26.54
CA SER A 602 7.77 -29.06 25.07
C SER A 602 7.73 -27.64 24.52
N SER A 603 8.55 -27.37 23.50
CA SER A 603 8.58 -26.08 22.80
C SER A 603 8.10 -26.28 21.37
N GLN A 604 6.82 -26.02 21.12
CA GLN A 604 6.25 -26.01 19.77
C GLN A 604 6.17 -24.57 19.27
N ILE A 605 6.89 -24.29 18.18
CA ILE A 605 6.93 -22.97 17.54
C ILE A 605 6.13 -23.06 16.25
N HIS A 606 5.09 -22.24 16.14
CA HIS A 606 4.32 -22.07 14.91
C HIS A 606 4.90 -20.95 14.07
N ASN A 607 4.80 -21.09 12.76
CA ASN A 607 5.03 -19.98 11.83
C ASN A 607 3.68 -19.50 11.29
N ASN A 608 3.15 -18.47 11.94
CA ASN A 608 1.87 -17.86 11.60
C ASN A 608 2.04 -16.68 10.62
N GLY A 609 3.25 -16.49 10.09
CA GLY A 609 3.56 -15.41 9.17
C GLY A 609 3.13 -15.68 7.73
N GLN A 610 3.70 -14.90 6.81
CA GLN A 610 3.34 -14.91 5.39
C GLN A 610 4.37 -15.64 4.51
N SER A 611 5.44 -16.13 5.11
CA SER A 611 6.53 -16.83 4.40
C SER A 611 7.24 -17.81 5.32
N ASP A 612 8.00 -18.73 4.73
CA ASP A 612 8.85 -19.66 5.49
C ASP A 612 9.84 -18.91 6.38
N PHE A 613 10.02 -19.40 7.61
CA PHE A 613 11.17 -19.02 8.42
C PHE A 613 12.43 -19.74 7.92
N ARG A 614 13.49 -18.98 7.66
CA ARG A 614 14.76 -19.52 7.17
C ARG A 614 15.93 -19.10 8.08
N PRO A 615 16.89 -19.99 8.35
CA PRO A 615 18.11 -19.61 9.04
C PRO A 615 18.84 -18.49 8.31
N LYS A 616 19.42 -17.54 9.05
CA LYS A 616 20.15 -16.38 8.49
C LYS A 616 21.29 -16.80 7.57
N ASN A 617 22.00 -17.86 7.95
CA ASN A 617 23.16 -18.38 7.22
C ASN A 617 22.84 -19.73 6.59
N GLY A 618 23.51 -20.03 5.48
CA GLY A 618 23.45 -21.33 4.84
C GLY A 618 24.15 -22.43 5.66
N ARG A 619 24.09 -23.66 5.14
CA ARG A 619 24.58 -24.88 5.80
C ARG A 619 26.03 -24.82 6.30
N HIS A 620 26.87 -23.98 5.70
CA HIS A 620 28.27 -23.80 6.11
C HIS A 620 28.44 -23.26 7.54
N ALA A 621 27.43 -22.59 8.08
CA ALA A 621 27.44 -22.04 9.44
C ALA A 621 26.59 -22.86 10.42
N TRP A 622 25.99 -23.96 9.96
CA TRP A 622 25.18 -24.81 10.83
C TRP A 622 26.11 -25.62 11.73
N VAL A 623 25.79 -25.63 13.02
CA VAL A 623 26.53 -26.39 14.02
C VAL A 623 25.77 -27.67 14.28
N TRP A 624 26.47 -28.81 14.17
CA TRP A 624 25.93 -30.12 14.49
C TRP A 624 25.61 -30.23 15.98
N HIS A 625 24.51 -30.91 16.33
CA HIS A 625 24.05 -31.08 17.70
C HIS A 625 23.98 -32.57 18.06
N ASP A 626 25.03 -33.09 18.69
CA ASP A 626 25.26 -34.49 19.04
C ASP A 626 24.13 -35.11 19.86
N CYS A 627 23.53 -34.40 20.82
CA CYS A 627 22.40 -34.96 21.58
C CYS A 627 21.16 -35.21 20.70
N HIS A 628 20.98 -34.46 19.61
CA HIS A 628 19.80 -34.54 18.75
C HIS A 628 20.04 -35.34 17.46
N ARG A 629 21.32 -35.56 17.12
CA ARG A 629 21.77 -36.27 15.92
C ARG A 629 21.25 -35.60 14.65
#